data_AF-A0AA39UIG1-F1
#
_entry.id   AF-A0AA39UIG1-F1
#
_cell.length_a   1.000
_cell.length_b   1.000
_cell.length_c   1.000
_cell.angle_alpha   90.00
_cell.angle_beta   90.00
_cell.angle_gamma   90.00
#
_symmetry.space_group_name_H-M   'P 1'
#
loop_
_entity.id
_entity.type
_entity.pdbx_description
1 polymer ?
#
loop_
_entity_poly.entity_id
_entity_poly.type
_entity_poly.pdbx_seq_one_letter_code
_entity_poly.pdbx_strand_id
1 'polypeptide(L)'
;MAKSKNHTNHNQNKKAHRNGIKKPQAGRTRSLKGVDAKFRRNARFALVGSRQARGRTKSCMQHRDMLVSILEIIAKCMSGGMTRAVGQT
;
A
#
# COMPACT_ATOMS: atom_id res chain seq x y z
N MET A 1 -59.12 -15.68 -32.37
CA MET A 1 -57.90 -15.25 -31.66
C MET A 1 -57.68 -13.77 -31.85
N ALA A 2 -57.70 -12.99 -30.78
CA ALA A 2 -57.37 -11.56 -30.85
C ALA A 2 -55.85 -11.39 -30.85
N LYS A 3 -55.32 -10.54 -31.73
CA LYS A 3 -53.88 -10.29 -31.85
C LYS A 3 -53.41 -9.39 -30.69
N SER A 4 -52.31 -9.75 -30.04
CA SER A 4 -51.64 -8.94 -29.00
C SER A 4 -50.40 -8.22 -29.55
N LYS A 5 -49.85 -7.26 -28.79
CA LYS A 5 -48.59 -6.58 -29.15
C LYS A 5 -47.40 -7.46 -28.79
N ASN A 6 -46.47 -7.64 -29.73
CA ASN A 6 -45.34 -8.58 -29.60
C ASN A 6 -44.09 -8.00 -28.90
N HIS A 7 -43.92 -6.67 -28.86
CA HIS A 7 -42.73 -6.03 -28.28
C HIS A 7 -43.00 -4.60 -27.77
N THR A 8 -42.34 -4.19 -26.68
CA THR A 8 -42.33 -2.81 -26.17
C THR A 8 -41.08 -2.50 -25.33
N ASN A 9 -40.52 -1.30 -25.53
CA ASN A 9 -39.42 -0.74 -24.74
C ASN A 9 -39.90 0.43 -23.83
N HIS A 10 -41.22 0.62 -23.69
CA HIS A 10 -41.78 1.86 -23.12
C HIS A 10 -41.33 2.20 -21.69
N ASN A 11 -41.20 1.19 -20.82
CA ASN A 11 -40.87 1.40 -19.40
C ASN A 11 -39.44 0.96 -19.02
N GLN A 12 -38.58 0.60 -19.99
CA GLN A 12 -37.26 0.07 -19.64
C GLN A 12 -36.34 1.17 -19.09
N ASN A 13 -36.32 2.35 -19.73
CA ASN A 13 -35.51 3.48 -19.27
C ASN A 13 -35.92 3.93 -17.86
N LYS A 14 -37.23 4.09 -17.60
CA LYS A 14 -37.73 4.46 -16.28
C LYS A 14 -37.28 3.46 -15.21
N LYS A 15 -37.33 2.15 -15.50
CA LYS A 15 -36.83 1.11 -14.58
C LYS A 15 -35.31 1.18 -14.38
N ALA A 16 -34.53 1.37 -15.44
CA ALA A 16 -33.07 1.46 -15.37
C ALA A 16 -32.61 2.67 -14.55
N HIS A 17 -33.34 3.78 -14.63
CA HIS A 17 -33.01 5.01 -13.91
C HIS A 17 -33.56 5.07 -12.47
N ARG A 18 -34.48 4.18 -12.05
CA ARG A 18 -34.99 4.16 -10.66
C ARG A 18 -33.88 4.07 -9.61
N ASN A 19 -32.86 3.24 -9.86
CA ASN A 19 -31.69 3.09 -8.97
C ASN A 19 -30.45 3.83 -9.49
N GLY A 20 -30.58 4.50 -10.65
CA GLY A 20 -29.49 5.14 -11.37
C GLY A 20 -28.53 4.15 -12.05
N ILE A 21 -28.03 4.52 -13.23
CA ILE A 21 -27.01 3.75 -13.95
C ILE A 21 -25.64 4.15 -13.37
N LYS A 22 -25.05 3.27 -12.56
CA LYS A 22 -23.74 3.52 -11.93
C LYS A 22 -22.61 3.03 -12.83
N LYS A 23 -21.53 3.81 -12.90
CA LYS A 23 -20.28 3.38 -13.55
C LYS A 23 -19.59 2.32 -12.69
N PRO A 24 -18.87 1.36 -13.29
CA PRO A 24 -18.05 0.42 -12.52
C PRO A 24 -16.99 1.18 -11.72
N GLN A 25 -16.72 0.73 -10.49
CA GLN A 25 -15.68 1.35 -9.67
C GLN A 25 -14.29 1.10 -10.26
N ALA A 26 -13.53 2.18 -10.41
CA ALA A 26 -12.12 2.12 -10.78
C ALA A 26 -11.26 2.15 -9.51
N GLY A 27 -10.46 1.10 -9.28
CA GLY A 27 -9.42 1.11 -8.25
C GLY A 27 -8.12 1.77 -8.75
N ARG A 28 -7.15 1.98 -7.86
CA ARG A 28 -5.84 2.57 -8.20
C ARG A 28 -5.07 1.77 -9.26
N THR A 29 -5.25 0.45 -9.31
CA THR A 29 -4.54 -0.43 -10.24
C THR A 29 -5.49 -1.49 -10.80
N ARG A 30 -5.32 -1.83 -12.09
CA ARG A 30 -6.11 -2.86 -12.77
C ARG A 30 -5.49 -4.24 -12.60
N SER A 31 -6.29 -5.29 -12.79
CA SER A 31 -5.79 -6.68 -12.81
C SER A 31 -4.90 -6.94 -14.02
N LEU A 32 -3.80 -7.70 -13.84
CA LEU A 32 -2.93 -8.18 -14.92
C LEU A 32 -3.43 -9.50 -15.57
N LYS A 33 -4.74 -9.79 -15.50
CA LYS A 33 -5.32 -10.98 -16.14
C LYS A 33 -5.35 -10.76 -17.66
N GLY A 34 -4.86 -11.74 -18.42
CA GLY A 34 -4.74 -11.64 -19.89
C GLY A 34 -3.44 -11.00 -20.40
N VAL A 35 -2.54 -10.55 -19.51
CA VAL A 35 -1.20 -10.09 -19.90
C VAL A 35 -0.31 -11.30 -20.22
N ASP A 36 0.60 -11.12 -21.19
CA ASP A 36 1.55 -12.14 -21.64
C ASP A 36 2.22 -12.91 -20.48
N ALA A 37 2.24 -14.23 -20.60
CA ALA A 37 2.73 -15.12 -19.56
C ALA A 37 4.25 -15.03 -19.37
N LYS A 38 5.02 -14.70 -20.41
CA LYS A 38 6.48 -14.51 -20.29
C LYS A 38 6.79 -13.25 -19.49
N PHE A 39 6.13 -12.14 -19.80
CA PHE A 39 6.24 -10.89 -19.03
C PHE A 39 5.84 -11.09 -17.57
N ARG A 40 4.70 -11.74 -17.29
CA ARG A 40 4.23 -11.95 -15.92
C ARG A 40 5.17 -12.83 -15.09
N ARG A 41 5.80 -13.84 -15.69
CA ARG A 41 6.81 -14.66 -15.01
C ARG A 41 8.02 -13.83 -14.63
N ASN A 42 8.57 -13.07 -15.58
CA ASN A 42 9.71 -12.19 -15.31
C ASN A 42 9.41 -11.13 -14.24
N ALA A 43 8.25 -10.46 -14.32
CA ALA A 43 7.83 -9.45 -13.36
C ALA A 43 7.74 -10.02 -11.92
N ARG A 44 7.29 -11.27 -11.76
CA ARG A 44 7.27 -11.95 -10.46
C ARG A 44 8.67 -12.13 -9.90
N PHE A 45 9.61 -12.62 -10.70
CA PHE A 45 11.00 -12.80 -10.26
C PHE A 45 11.67 -11.46 -9.92
N ALA A 46 11.47 -10.44 -10.74
CA ALA A 46 12.01 -9.10 -10.49
C ALA A 46 11.49 -8.49 -9.17
N LEU A 47 10.20 -8.67 -8.85
CA LEU A 47 9.61 -8.20 -7.60
C LEU A 47 10.19 -8.89 -6.37
N VAL A 48 10.47 -10.19 -6.44
CA VAL A 48 11.11 -10.95 -5.36
C VAL A 48 12.51 -10.40 -5.07
N GLY A 49 13.34 -10.22 -6.11
CA GLY A 49 14.68 -9.63 -5.96
C GLY A 49 14.63 -8.21 -5.38
N SER A 50 13.71 -7.38 -5.88
CA SER A 50 13.50 -6.01 -5.41
C SER A 50 13.04 -5.94 -3.95
N ARG A 51 12.32 -6.95 -3.45
CA ARG A 51 11.88 -7.01 -2.05
C ARG A 51 13.04 -7.38 -1.13
N GLN A 52 13.88 -8.34 -1.52
CA GLN A 52 15.07 -8.74 -0.76
C GLN A 52 16.08 -7.59 -0.64
N ALA A 53 16.35 -6.89 -1.74
CA ALA A 53 17.22 -5.71 -1.75
C ALA A 53 16.72 -4.62 -0.80
N ARG A 54 15.43 -4.29 -0.87
CA ARG A 54 14.80 -3.33 0.07
C ARG A 54 14.87 -3.77 1.53
N GLY A 55 14.74 -5.07 1.81
CA GLY A 55 14.91 -5.63 3.15
C GLY A 55 16.31 -5.38 3.71
N ARG A 56 17.34 -5.66 2.91
CA ARG A 56 18.75 -5.41 3.25
C ARG A 56 19.05 -3.93 3.48
N THR A 57 18.52 -3.05 2.62
CA THR A 57 18.65 -1.60 2.81
C THR A 57 18.02 -1.16 4.13
N LYS A 58 16.81 -1.64 4.43
CA LYS A 58 16.13 -1.33 5.69
C LYS A 58 16.92 -1.78 6.91
N SER A 59 17.45 -3.01 6.92
CA SER A 59 18.26 -3.50 8.05
C SER A 59 19.57 -2.71 8.21
N CYS A 60 20.21 -2.33 7.10
CA CYS A 60 21.38 -1.44 7.13
C CYS A 60 21.05 -0.06 7.72
N MET A 61 19.93 0.53 7.29
CA MET A 61 19.46 1.80 7.84
C MET A 61 19.11 1.71 9.33
N GLN A 62 18.41 0.65 9.75
CA GLN A 62 18.10 0.41 11.16
C GLN A 62 19.36 0.26 12.02
N HIS A 63 20.37 -0.46 11.51
CA HIS A 63 21.66 -0.57 12.18
C HIS A 63 22.37 0.79 12.27
N ARG A 64 22.38 1.58 11.19
CA ARG A 64 22.90 2.95 11.21
C ARG A 64 22.18 3.82 12.24
N ASP A 65 20.86 3.81 12.27
CA ASP A 65 20.05 4.66 13.15
C ASP A 65 20.27 4.27 14.63
N MET A 66 20.43 2.98 14.92
CA MET A 66 20.87 2.49 16.24
C MET A 66 22.24 3.03 16.63
N LEU A 67 23.24 2.96 15.74
CA LEU A 67 24.59 3.44 16.03
C LEU A 67 24.63 4.95 16.27
N VAL A 68 23.88 5.74 15.51
CA VAL A 68 23.75 7.19 15.74
C VAL A 68 23.15 7.47 17.12
N SER A 69 22.11 6.73 17.50
CA SER A 69 21.47 6.89 18.82
C SER A 69 22.43 6.56 19.97
N ILE A 70 23.25 5.50 19.82
CA ILE A 70 24.27 5.13 20.81
C ILE A 70 25.35 6.22 20.94
N LEU A 71 25.83 6.75 19.81
CA LEU A 71 26.82 7.84 19.80
C LEU A 71 26.26 9.11 20.47
N GLU A 72 24.99 9.45 20.23
CA GLU A 72 24.34 10.57 20.92
C GLU A 72 24.24 10.35 22.44
N ILE A 73 23.94 9.14 22.89
CA ILE A 73 23.89 8.81 24.33
C ILE A 73 25.29 8.97 24.95
N ILE A 74 26.34 8.44 24.31
CA ILE A 74 27.72 8.57 24.78
C ILE A 74 28.13 10.05 24.85
N ALA A 75 27.81 10.84 23.82
CA ALA A 75 28.08 12.28 23.79
C ALA A 75 27.36 13.03 24.92
N LYS A 76 26.10 12.66 25.24
CA LYS A 76 25.35 13.22 26.37
C LYS A 76 25.96 12.81 27.72
N CYS A 77 26.43 11.57 27.88
CA CYS A 77 27.10 11.12 29.10
C CYS A 77 28.47 11.80 29.33
N MET A 78 29.20 12.15 28.27
CA MET A 78 30.49 12.84 28.40
C MET A 78 30.35 14.35 28.66
N SER A 79 29.25 14.97 28.22
CA SER A 79 28.96 16.40 28.48
C SER A 79 28.18 16.63 29.78
N GLY A 80 27.37 15.65 30.21
CA GLY A 80 26.71 15.63 31.52
C GLY A 80 27.59 14.92 32.56
N GLY A 81 28.56 15.65 33.12
CA GLY A 81 29.35 15.17 34.26
C GLY A 81 28.48 14.60 35.37
N MET A 82 29.01 13.59 36.07
CA MET A 82 28.43 12.88 37.21
C MET A 82 28.03 13.82 38.37
N THR A 83 26.96 14.60 38.25
CA THR A 83 26.33 15.27 39.40
C THR A 83 25.29 14.33 39.99
N ARG A 84 25.77 13.22 40.57
CA ARG A 84 24.96 12.47 41.53
C ARG A 84 24.70 13.38 42.71
N ALA A 85 23.42 13.66 42.91
CA ALA A 85 22.85 14.35 44.06
C ALA A 85 23.56 13.97 45.37
N VAL A 86 24.30 14.91 45.93
CA VAL A 86 24.66 14.92 47.34
C VAL A 86 23.69 15.89 48.00
N GLY A 87 22.88 15.39 48.95
CA GLY A 87 22.23 16.20 49.97
C GLY A 87 20.83 16.72 49.64
N GLN A 88 19.81 15.93 50.00
CA GLN A 88 18.60 16.48 50.61
C GLN A 88 18.31 15.68 51.89
N THR A 89 18.90 16.16 52.98
CA THR A 89 18.41 16.04 54.36
C THR A 89 18.45 17.44 54.93
#